data_AF-V6HAV0-F1
#
_entry.id   AF-V6HAV0-F1
#
_cell.length_a   1.000
_cell.length_b   1.000
_cell.length_c   1.000
_cell.angle_alpha   90.00
_cell.angle_beta   90.00
_cell.angle_gamma   90.00
#
_symmetry.space_group_name_H-M   'P 1'
#
loop_
_entity.id
_entity.type
_entity.pdbx_description
1 polymer ?
#
loop_
_entity_poly.entity_id
_entity_poly.type
_entity_poly.pdbx_seq_one_letter_code
_entity_poly.pdbx_strand_id
1 'polypeptide(L)' 'MDLEESGNRAAGVIMKILRERRNLTPEEFSNKLEGVSVDQITDIESGILPMPSEIARQVSNLLDVPISLFLK' A
#
# COMPACT_ATOMS: atom_id res chain seq x y z
N MET A 1 -18.81 12.09 5.07
CA MET A 1 -17.76 11.06 4.95
C MET A 1 -17.38 11.08 3.49
N ASP A 2 -16.23 11.68 3.18
CA ASP A 2 -15.81 11.87 1.80
C ASP A 2 -15.48 10.53 1.14
N LEU A 3 -15.94 10.35 -0.09
CA LEU A 3 -15.76 9.12 -0.85
C LEU A 3 -14.26 8.82 -1.10
N GLU A 4 -13.45 9.87 -1.24
CA GLU A 4 -11.99 9.78 -1.40
C GLU A 4 -11.29 9.24 -0.14
N GLU A 5 -11.77 9.60 1.04
CA GLU A 5 -11.23 9.15 2.32
C GLU A 5 -11.55 7.66 2.59
N SER A 6 -12.62 7.15 1.97
CA SER A 6 -13.02 5.73 2.05
C SER A 6 -12.25 4.87 1.04
N GLY A 7 -11.99 5.40 -0.17
CA GLY A 7 -11.19 4.72 -1.20
C GLY A 7 -9.74 4.52 -0.78
N ASN A 8 -9.12 5.56 -0.21
CA ASN A 8 -7.74 5.52 0.27
C ASN A 8 -7.52 4.53 1.42
N ARG A 9 -8.46 4.48 2.38
CA ARG A 9 -8.44 3.49 3.47
C ARG A 9 -8.51 2.05 2.94
N ALA A 10 -9.31 1.80 1.89
CA ALA A 10 -9.39 0.47 1.29
C ALA A 10 -8.07 0.04 0.62
N ALA A 11 -7.38 0.95 -0.08
CA ALA A 11 -6.11 0.65 -0.72
C ALA A 11 -5.02 0.25 0.29
N GLY A 12 -4.91 0.99 1.40
CA GLY A 12 -3.98 0.68 2.48
C GLY A 12 -4.24 -0.70 3.13
N VAL A 13 -5.50 -1.02 3.40
CA VAL A 13 -5.88 -2.33 3.96
C VAL A 13 -5.56 -3.47 2.98
N ILE A 14 -5.81 -3.28 1.68
CA ILE A 14 -5.47 -4.29 0.66
C ILE A 14 -3.95 -4.52 0.61
N MET A 15 -3.15 -3.44 0.63
CA MET A 15 -1.69 -3.53 0.68
C MET A 15 -1.22 -4.36 1.87
N LYS A 16 -1.74 -4.07 3.06
CA LYS A 16 -1.42 -4.82 4.28
C LYS A 16 -1.71 -6.32 4.13
N ILE A 17 -2.91 -6.67 3.68
CA ILE A 17 -3.32 -8.07 3.51
C ILE A 17 -2.40 -8.79 2.53
N LEU A 18 -2.05 -8.15 1.40
CA LEU A 18 -1.19 -8.77 0.40
C LEU A 18 0.26 -8.90 0.89
N ARG A 19 0.79 -7.90 1.61
CA ARG A 19 2.11 -7.97 2.25
C ARG A 19 2.18 -9.15 3.23
N GLU A 20 1.21 -9.26 4.12
CA GLU A 20 1.14 -10.33 5.11
C GLU A 20 1.00 -11.72 4.47
N ARG A 21 0.22 -11.84 3.38
CA ARG A 21 0.13 -13.09 2.60
C ARG A 21 1.46 -13.52 1.96
N ARG A 22 2.37 -12.58 1.71
CA ARG A 22 3.73 -12.87 1.24
C ARG A 22 4.73 -13.08 2.40
N ASN A 23 4.26 -13.09 3.65
CA ASN A 23 5.07 -13.18 4.88
C ASN A 23 6.16 -12.10 4.96
N LEU A 24 5.87 -10.90 4.48
CA LEU A 24 6.81 -9.78 4.52
C LEU A 24 6.52 -8.89 5.75
N THR A 25 7.56 -8.56 6.50
CA THR A 25 7.50 -7.49 7.50
C THR A 25 7.40 -6.12 6.80
N PRO A 26 6.93 -5.06 7.48
CA PRO A 26 6.95 -3.70 6.94
C PRO A 26 8.35 -3.25 6.49
N GLU A 27 9.39 -3.65 7.22
CA GLU A 27 10.79 -3.35 6.90
C GLU A 27 11.25 -4.06 5.61
N GLU A 28 11.02 -5.36 5.48
CA GLU A 28 11.33 -6.10 4.26
C GLU A 28 10.55 -5.59 3.05
N PHE A 29 9.32 -5.13 3.28
CA PHE A 29 8.48 -4.59 2.22
C PHE A 29 8.97 -3.21 1.77
N SER A 30 9.30 -2.33 2.71
CA SER A 30 9.94 -1.03 2.45
C SER A 30 11.25 -1.18 1.68
N ASN A 31 12.11 -2.15 2.05
CA ASN A 31 13.36 -2.43 1.34
C ASN A 31 13.18 -2.90 -0.12
N LYS A 32 11.97 -3.35 -0.48
CA LYS A 32 11.63 -3.77 -1.85
C LYS A 32 10.98 -2.66 -2.67
N LEU A 33 10.64 -1.53 -2.04
CA LEU A 33 10.04 -0.36 -2.68
C LEU A 33 11.08 0.77 -2.76
N GLU A 34 11.12 1.47 -3.88
CA GLU A 34 12.11 2.51 -4.10
C GLU A 34 11.67 3.80 -3.39
N GLY A 35 12.47 4.25 -2.42
CA GLY A 35 12.25 5.53 -1.72
C GLY A 35 11.11 5.55 -0.70
N VAL A 36 10.55 4.38 -0.34
CA VAL A 36 9.42 4.29 0.60
C VAL A 36 9.93 3.85 1.98
N SER A 37 9.70 4.66 3.00
CA SER A 37 10.10 4.33 4.38
C SER A 37 9.11 3.36 5.06
N VAL A 38 9.58 2.68 6.11
CA VAL A 38 8.73 1.79 6.92
C VAL A 38 7.55 2.55 7.52
N ASP A 39 7.78 3.75 8.05
CA ASP A 39 6.72 4.58 8.64
C ASP A 39 5.65 4.93 7.60
N GLN A 40 6.07 5.27 6.38
CA GLN A 40 5.15 5.56 5.29
C GLN A 40 4.31 4.33 4.91
N ILE A 41 4.90 3.12 4.92
CA ILE A 41 4.14 1.87 4.75
C ILE A 41 3.08 1.73 5.84
N THR A 42 3.47 1.87 7.11
CA THR A 42 2.54 1.68 8.23
C THR A 42 1.43 2.72 8.25
N ASP A 43 1.72 3.96 7.89
CA ASP A 43 0.73 5.03 7.80
C ASP A 43 -0.26 4.81 6.66
N ILE A 44 0.21 4.33 5.50
CA ILE A 44 -0.66 3.95 4.38
C ILE A 44 -1.55 2.77 4.78
N GLU A 45 -0.97 1.72 5.36
CA GLU A 45 -1.71 0.51 5.77
C GLU A 45 -2.75 0.79 6.87
N SER A 46 -2.50 1.79 7.71
CA SER A 46 -3.42 2.24 8.76
C SER A 46 -4.45 3.25 8.26
N GLY A 47 -4.32 3.72 7.01
CA GLY A 47 -5.18 4.73 6.42
C GLY A 47 -4.98 6.14 6.98
N ILE A 48 -3.84 6.39 7.63
CA ILE A 48 -3.40 7.73 8.07
C ILE A 48 -2.96 8.53 6.84
N LEU A 49 -2.19 7.89 5.96
CA LEU A 49 -1.78 8.46 4.69
C LEU A 49 -2.55 7.82 3.53
N PRO A 50 -2.97 8.61 2.52
CA PRO A 50 -3.46 8.04 1.28
C PRO A 50 -2.32 7.33 0.55
N MET A 51 -2.66 6.34 -0.28
CA MET A 51 -1.66 5.67 -1.11
C MET A 51 -1.35 6.51 -2.36
N PRO A 52 -0.11 6.98 -2.55
CA PRO A 52 0.29 7.65 -3.78
C PRO A 52 0.26 6.68 -4.97
N SER A 53 -0.09 7.19 -6.16
CA SER A 53 -0.14 6.37 -7.38
C SER A 53 1.20 5.73 -7.76
N GLU A 54 2.32 6.37 -7.39
CA GLU A 54 3.65 5.82 -7.55
C GLU A 54 3.88 4.58 -6.67
N ILE A 55 3.51 4.65 -5.39
CA ILE A 55 3.57 3.51 -4.47
C ILE A 55 2.60 2.42 -4.93
N ALA A 56 1.38 2.76 -5.35
CA ALA A 56 0.41 1.81 -5.90
C ALA A 56 0.99 1.00 -7.07
N ARG A 57 1.73 1.66 -7.97
CA ARG A 57 2.41 1.02 -9.10
C ARG A 57 3.59 0.14 -8.68
N GLN A 58 4.41 0.59 -7.73
CA GLN A 58 5.49 -0.24 -7.22
C GLN A 58 4.95 -1.50 -6.52
N VAL A 59 3.92 -1.32 -5.68
CA VAL A 59 3.24 -2.41 -4.97
C VAL A 59 2.57 -3.38 -5.93
N SER A 60 1.88 -2.89 -6.97
CA SER A 60 1.24 -3.74 -7.98
C SER A 60 2.27 -4.62 -8.70
N ASN A 61 3.42 -4.05 -9.06
CA ASN A 61 4.50 -4.78 -9.73
C ASN A 61 5.16 -5.80 -8.78
N LEU A 62 5.43 -5.39 -7.53
CA LEU A 62 6.11 -6.24 -6.55
C LEU A 62 5.26 -7.44 -6.12
N LEU A 63 3.95 -7.25 -5.98
CA LEU A 63 3.03 -8.28 -5.50
C LEU A 63 2.38 -9.08 -6.63
N ASP A 64 2.61 -8.68 -7.88
CA ASP A 64 2.02 -9.25 -9.10
C ASP A 64 0.48 -9.23 -9.07
N VAL A 65 -0.08 -8.04 -8.86
CA VAL A 65 -1.53 -7.81 -8.79
C VAL A 65 -1.93 -6.57 -9.60
N PRO A 66 -3.20 -6.46 -10.06
CA PRO A 66 -3.64 -5.28 -10.80
C PRO A 66 -3.58 -3.98 -9.98
N ILE A 67 -3.04 -2.91 -10.57
CA ILE A 67 -2.97 -1.58 -9.93
C ILE A 67 -4.35 -1.01 -9.59
N SER A 68 -5.41 -1.44 -10.30
CA SER A 68 -6.81 -1.05 -10.04
C SER A 68 -7.33 -1.47 -8.67
N LEU A 69 -6.60 -2.34 -7.94
CA LEU A 69 -6.91 -2.65 -6.54
C LEU A 69 -6.63 -1.47 -5.60
N PHE A 70 -5.77 -0.55 -6.02
CA PHE A 70 -5.27 0.55 -5.20
C PHE A 70 -5.74 1.93 -5.67
N LEU A 71 -6.21 2.05 -6.91
CA LEU A 71 -6.70 3.30 -7.49
C LEU A 71 -8.23 3.29 -7.49
N LYS A 72 -8.85 4.16 -6.67
CA LYS A 72 -10.30 4.39 -6.63
C LYS A 72 -10.62 5.87 -6.58
#